data_AF-A0A2D4J480-F1
#
_entry.id   AF-A0A2D4J480-F1
#
_cell.length_a   1.000
_cell.length_b   1.000
_cell.length_c   1.000
_cell.angle_alpha   90.00
_cell.angle_beta   90.00
_cell.angle_gamma   90.00
#
_symmetry.space_group_name_H-M   'P 1'
#
loop_
_entity.id
_entity.type
_entity.pdbx_description
1 polymer ?
#
loop_
_entity_poly.entity_id
_entity_poly.type
_entity_poly.pdbx_seq_one_letter_code
_entity_poly.pdbx_strand_id
1 'polypeptide(L)'
;MEVKKKALEEEKRRREQLEKRLQEETSQRQKLIEKEVKIREKQRSQSRPLTRYLPVRKEDFDLRGHIETAGHNIETCYHVSLTEKTCRGFLVKMGGKIKTWKKRWFVFDRNKRTFSYYADKHETKLKGVIYFQAIEEVYYDHLKNACKSPNPLLTFSVKTHDRIYYMVAPSPEAMRIWMDVIVTGAEGYTHFML
;
A
#
# COMPACT_ATOMS: atom_id res chain seq x y z
N MET A 1 38.04 26.00 -63.81
CA MET A 1 36.95 25.04 -63.49
C MET A 1 37.35 24.07 -62.37
N GLU A 2 38.60 23.62 -62.29
CA GLU A 2 39.06 22.65 -61.27
C GLU A 2 39.04 23.16 -59.82
N VAL A 3 39.35 24.43 -59.58
CA VAL A 3 39.38 25.02 -58.22
C VAL A 3 37.99 24.99 -57.56
N LYS A 4 36.93 25.28 -58.33
CA LYS A 4 35.53 25.19 -57.84
C LYS A 4 35.12 23.75 -57.52
N LYS A 5 35.64 22.78 -58.27
CA LYS A 5 35.35 21.35 -58.05
C LYS A 5 36.02 20.82 -56.78
N LYS A 6 37.29 21.20 -56.53
CA LYS A 6 37.99 20.88 -55.28
C LYS A 6 37.34 21.52 -54.05
N ALA A 7 36.93 22.78 -54.13
CA ALA A 7 36.23 23.46 -53.03
C ALA A 7 34.90 22.79 -52.68
N LEU A 8 34.15 22.32 -53.69
CA LEU A 8 32.90 21.60 -53.49
C LEU A 8 33.11 20.22 -52.84
N GLU A 9 34.16 19.49 -53.22
CA GLU A 9 34.52 18.21 -52.58
C GLU A 9 34.95 18.38 -51.13
N GLU A 10 35.70 19.44 -50.82
CA GLU A 10 36.11 19.77 -49.46
C GLU A 10 34.92 20.18 -48.59
N GLU A 11 33.97 20.95 -49.13
CA GLU A 11 32.72 21.29 -48.45
C GLU A 11 31.88 20.05 -48.15
N LYS A 12 31.74 19.12 -49.10
CA LYS A 12 31.03 17.85 -48.90
C LYS A 12 31.67 17.02 -47.77
N ARG A 13 32.99 16.87 -47.78
CA ARG A 13 33.72 16.15 -46.73
C ARG A 13 33.53 16.79 -45.36
N ARG A 14 33.49 18.13 -45.30
CA ARG A 14 33.24 18.87 -44.05
C ARG A 14 31.81 18.67 -43.55
N ARG A 15 30.82 18.66 -44.44
CA ARG A 15 29.41 18.37 -44.11
C ARG A 15 29.25 16.94 -43.58
N GLU A 16 29.82 15.94 -44.25
CA GLU A 16 29.79 14.54 -43.82
C GLU A 16 30.43 14.35 -42.42
N GLN A 17 31.54 15.03 -42.14
CA GLN A 17 32.17 15.00 -40.81
C GLN A 17 31.35 15.70 -39.73
N LEU A 18 30.56 16.73 -40.09
CA LEU A 18 29.65 17.39 -39.16
C LEU A 18 28.41 16.53 -38.89
N GLU A 19 27.84 15.91 -39.92
CA GLU A 19 26.71 14.99 -39.78
C GLU A 19 27.09 13.78 -38.92
N LYS A 20 28.27 13.20 -39.14
CA LYS A 20 28.75 12.08 -38.32
C LYS A 20 28.90 12.46 -36.85
N ARG A 21 29.49 13.63 -36.56
CA ARG A 21 29.61 14.15 -35.19
C ARG A 21 28.25 14.42 -34.55
N LEU A 22 27.32 15.02 -35.29
CA LEU A 22 25.96 15.27 -34.82
C LEU A 22 25.23 13.95 -34.50
N GLN A 23 25.42 12.92 -35.32
CA GLN A 23 24.83 11.60 -35.13
C GLN A 23 25.42 10.87 -33.90
N GLU A 24 26.72 11.01 -33.66
CA GLU A 24 27.39 10.49 -32.46
C GLU A 24 26.90 11.21 -31.19
N GLU A 25 26.80 12.55 -31.22
CA GLU A 25 26.33 13.36 -30.09
C GLU A 25 24.86 13.06 -29.75
N THR A 26 24.00 12.98 -30.76
CA THR A 26 22.58 12.61 -30.57
C THR A 26 22.43 11.19 -30.02
N SER A 27 23.23 10.23 -30.49
CA SER A 27 23.26 8.87 -29.93
C SER A 27 23.69 8.85 -28.46
N GLN A 28 24.71 9.64 -28.10
CA GLN A 28 25.16 9.77 -26.72
C GLN A 28 24.08 10.42 -25.83
N ARG A 29 23.44 11.49 -26.30
CA ARG A 29 22.36 12.16 -25.58
C ARG A 29 21.17 11.23 -25.37
N GLN A 30 20.80 10.43 -26.37
CA GLN A 30 19.73 9.44 -26.25
C GLN A 30 20.04 8.38 -25.18
N LYS A 31 21.27 7.86 -25.15
CA LYS A 31 21.71 6.90 -24.12
C LYS A 31 21.66 7.49 -22.70
N LEU A 32 21.98 8.77 -22.54
CA LEU A 32 21.88 9.46 -21.25
C LEU A 32 20.42 9.60 -20.81
N ILE A 33 19.52 9.97 -21.74
CA ILE A 33 18.07 10.04 -21.46
C ILE A 33 17.55 8.67 -21.04
N GLU A 34 17.89 7.60 -21.76
CA GLU A 34 17.45 6.24 -21.41
C GLU A 34 17.96 5.80 -20.03
N LYS A 35 19.21 6.12 -19.69
CA LYS A 35 19.77 5.84 -18.35
C LYS A 35 19.01 6.61 -17.27
N GLU A 36 18.75 7.89 -17.48
CA GLU A 36 18.01 8.75 -16.55
C GLU A 36 16.58 8.24 -16.34
N VAL A 37 15.88 7.86 -17.41
CA VAL A 37 14.54 7.26 -17.34
C VAL A 37 14.57 5.97 -16.53
N LYS A 38 15.52 5.06 -16.80
CA LYS A 38 15.68 3.82 -16.02
C LYS A 38 15.95 4.08 -14.53
N ILE A 39 16.75 5.08 -14.20
CA ILE A 39 17.03 5.46 -12.81
C ILE A 39 15.74 5.98 -12.16
N ARG A 40 14.99 6.84 -12.84
CA ARG A 40 13.71 7.38 -12.34
C ARG A 40 12.65 6.30 -12.17
N GLU A 41 12.55 5.35 -13.11
CA GLU A 41 11.64 4.21 -12.99
C GLU A 41 12.02 3.29 -11.82
N LYS A 42 13.33 3.04 -11.63
CA LYS A 42 13.84 2.28 -10.47
C LYS A 42 13.59 3.01 -9.15
N GLN A 43 13.75 4.33 -9.11
CA GLN A 43 13.41 5.12 -7.92
C GLN A 43 11.90 5.12 -7.65
N ARG A 44 11.07 5.23 -8.70
CA ARG A 44 9.61 5.18 -8.61
C ARG A 44 9.09 3.83 -8.13
N SER A 45 9.72 2.72 -8.54
CA SER A 45 9.38 1.38 -8.05
C SER A 45 9.84 1.14 -6.62
N GLN A 46 10.92 1.79 -6.17
CA GLN A 46 11.40 1.74 -4.79
C GLN A 46 10.67 2.70 -3.84
N SER A 47 10.15 3.82 -4.33
CA SER A 47 9.34 4.74 -3.54
C SER A 47 7.97 4.12 -3.26
N ARG A 48 7.63 3.90 -1.99
CA ARG A 48 6.28 3.46 -1.58
C ARG A 48 5.28 4.54 -2.02
N PRO A 49 4.36 4.28 -2.96
CA PRO A 49 3.40 5.29 -3.38
C PRO A 49 2.55 5.73 -2.19
N LEU A 50 2.38 7.04 -1.98
CA LEU A 50 1.44 7.58 -0.97
C LEU A 50 0.02 7.01 -1.14
N THR A 51 -0.33 6.59 -2.37
CA THR A 51 -1.59 5.92 -2.71
C THR A 51 -1.79 4.58 -2.01
N ARG A 52 -0.76 3.98 -1.41
CA ARG A 52 -0.90 2.76 -0.59
C ARG A 52 -1.62 3.03 0.72
N TYR A 53 -1.57 4.27 1.23
CA TYR A 53 -2.25 4.65 2.47
C TYR A 53 -3.65 5.24 2.24
N LEU A 54 -4.12 5.25 1.00
CA LEU A 54 -5.44 5.73 0.63
C LEU A 54 -6.41 4.54 0.45
N PRO A 55 -7.69 4.70 0.83
CA PRO A 55 -8.70 3.70 0.55
C PRO A 55 -8.83 3.46 -0.96
N VAL A 56 -8.90 2.20 -1.36
CA VAL A 56 -9.03 1.83 -2.77
C VAL A 56 -10.45 1.36 -3.05
N ARG A 57 -11.23 2.15 -3.80
CA ARG A 57 -12.65 1.86 -4.05
C ARG A 57 -12.94 0.95 -5.25
N LYS A 58 -11.92 0.61 -6.04
CA LYS A 58 -12.12 -0.17 -7.25
C LYS A 58 -12.65 -1.57 -6.95
N GLU A 59 -13.64 -2.02 -7.71
CA GLU A 59 -14.28 -3.33 -7.53
C GLU A 59 -13.34 -4.48 -7.91
N ASP A 60 -12.50 -4.27 -8.93
CA ASP A 60 -11.48 -5.20 -9.43
C ASP A 60 -10.21 -5.24 -8.56
N PHE A 61 -10.17 -4.52 -7.44
CA PHE A 61 -9.00 -4.49 -6.56
C PHE A 61 -8.68 -5.88 -6.00
N ASP A 62 -7.46 -6.35 -6.25
CA ASP A 62 -6.88 -7.54 -5.64
C ASP A 62 -6.16 -7.16 -4.33
N LEU A 63 -6.81 -7.50 -3.21
CA LEU A 63 -6.27 -7.30 -1.87
C LEU A 63 -4.99 -8.12 -1.65
N ARG A 64 -4.93 -9.36 -2.15
CA ARG A 64 -3.80 -10.25 -1.90
C ARG A 64 -2.55 -9.72 -2.60
N GLY A 65 -2.64 -9.45 -3.90
CA GLY A 65 -1.54 -8.87 -4.66
C GLY A 65 -1.10 -7.49 -4.14
N HIS A 66 -2.04 -6.67 -3.66
CA HIS A 66 -1.70 -5.39 -3.04
C HIS A 66 -0.82 -5.56 -1.79
N ILE A 67 -1.18 -6.51 -0.92
CA ILE A 67 -0.45 -6.82 0.31
C ILE A 67 0.88 -7.52 0.02
N GLU A 68 0.99 -8.36 -1.01
CA GLU A 68 2.28 -8.93 -1.44
C GLU A 68 3.22 -7.83 -1.97
N THR A 69 2.69 -6.92 -2.80
CA THR A 69 3.40 -5.72 -3.24
C THR A 69 3.75 -4.82 -2.03
N ALA A 70 3.10 -5.03 -0.88
CA ALA A 70 3.46 -4.64 0.50
C ALA A 70 4.94 -4.70 0.84
N GLY A 71 5.54 -5.78 0.33
CA GLY A 71 6.66 -6.45 0.98
C GLY A 71 6.22 -7.46 2.05
N HIS A 72 4.92 -7.78 2.18
CA HIS A 72 4.46 -8.81 3.11
C HIS A 72 4.60 -10.20 2.50
N ASN A 73 5.20 -11.12 3.25
CA ASN A 73 5.23 -12.53 2.90
C ASN A 73 4.07 -13.25 3.61
N ILE A 74 2.97 -13.43 2.89
CA ILE A 74 1.73 -14.02 3.43
C ILE A 74 1.94 -15.48 3.85
N GLU A 75 2.79 -16.23 3.14
CA GLU A 75 3.05 -17.66 3.42
C GLU A 75 3.69 -17.87 4.80
N THR A 76 4.48 -16.91 5.27
CA THR A 76 5.15 -16.98 6.56
C THR A 76 4.28 -16.50 7.73
N CYS A 77 3.12 -15.89 7.46
CA CYS A 77 2.23 -15.35 8.48
C CYS A 77 0.97 -16.21 8.66
N TYR A 78 1.10 -17.34 9.35
CA TYR A 78 0.00 -18.29 9.62
C TYR A 78 -1.17 -17.74 10.47
N HIS A 79 -1.03 -16.53 11.00
CA HIS A 79 -2.07 -15.88 11.83
C HIS A 79 -3.20 -15.26 11.01
N VAL A 80 -2.98 -15.06 9.72
CA VAL A 80 -3.92 -14.44 8.79
C VAL A 80 -4.15 -15.34 7.58
N SER A 81 -5.39 -15.36 7.08
CA SER A 81 -5.77 -15.99 5.83
C SER A 81 -6.24 -14.90 4.88
N LEU A 82 -5.47 -14.66 3.81
CA LEU A 82 -5.72 -13.59 2.85
C LEU A 82 -6.13 -14.16 1.49
N THR A 83 -7.19 -13.60 0.92
CA THR A 83 -7.64 -13.82 -0.47
C THR A 83 -7.72 -12.47 -1.18
N GLU A 84 -8.05 -12.49 -2.47
CA GLU A 84 -8.22 -11.27 -3.28
C GLU A 84 -9.25 -10.28 -2.72
N LYS A 85 -10.21 -10.76 -1.92
CA LYS A 85 -11.32 -9.94 -1.39
C LYS A 85 -11.44 -9.93 0.13
N THR A 86 -10.71 -10.82 0.83
CA THR A 86 -10.94 -11.01 2.26
C THR A 86 -9.66 -11.25 3.04
N CYS A 87 -9.60 -10.74 4.27
CA CYS A 87 -8.57 -11.08 5.25
C CYS A 87 -9.25 -11.59 6.52
N ARG A 88 -8.78 -12.73 7.04
CA ARG A 88 -9.33 -13.34 8.25
C ARG A 88 -8.25 -13.70 9.24
N GLY A 89 -8.56 -13.66 10.52
CA GLY A 89 -7.59 -14.00 11.56
C GLY A 89 -8.05 -13.60 12.95
N PHE A 90 -7.33 -14.07 13.96
CA PHE A 90 -7.62 -13.68 15.34
C PHE A 90 -6.94 -12.37 15.71
N LEU A 91 -7.69 -11.47 16.34
CA LEU A 91 -7.17 -10.32 17.08
C LEU A 91 -7.75 -10.32 18.49
N VAL A 92 -7.03 -9.75 19.44
CA VAL A 92 -7.56 -9.48 20.78
C VAL A 92 -8.01 -8.04 20.82
N LYS A 93 -9.30 -7.78 21.03
CA LYS A 93 -9.84 -6.41 21.04
C LYS A 93 -10.34 -5.97 22.40
N MET A 94 -10.18 -4.69 22.71
CA MET A 94 -10.79 -4.09 23.89
C MET A 94 -12.31 -3.98 23.71
N GLY A 95 -13.07 -4.18 24.79
CA GLY A 95 -14.51 -3.94 24.83
C GLY A 95 -14.86 -2.46 24.87
N GLY A 96 -16.03 -2.10 24.35
CA GLY A 96 -16.49 -0.71 24.27
C GLY A 96 -16.86 -0.14 25.64
N LYS A 97 -17.95 -0.67 26.23
CA LYS A 97 -18.44 -0.28 27.56
C LYS A 97 -17.54 -0.79 28.68
N ILE A 98 -17.29 -2.09 28.67
CA ILE A 98 -16.39 -2.75 29.63
C ILE A 98 -15.06 -2.95 28.92
N LYS A 99 -13.98 -2.31 29.42
CA LYS A 99 -12.63 -2.34 28.84
C LYS A 99 -11.89 -3.67 29.07
N THR A 100 -12.58 -4.78 28.82
CA THR A 100 -11.99 -6.13 28.85
C THR A 100 -11.44 -6.49 27.47
N TRP A 101 -10.33 -7.21 27.45
CA TRP A 101 -9.69 -7.70 26.23
C TRP A 101 -10.24 -9.08 25.88
N LYS A 102 -10.71 -9.25 24.65
CA LYS A 102 -11.29 -10.53 24.19
C LYS A 102 -10.75 -10.91 22.82
N LYS A 103 -10.26 -12.15 22.70
CA LYS A 103 -9.88 -12.77 21.41
C LYS A 103 -11.14 -12.96 20.57
N ARG A 104 -11.12 -12.49 19.32
CA ARG A 104 -12.23 -12.58 18.36
C ARG A 104 -11.67 -12.90 16.99
N TRP A 105 -12.45 -13.64 16.21
CA TRP A 105 -12.14 -13.89 14.81
C TRP A 105 -12.62 -12.70 14.00
N PHE A 106 -11.70 -12.01 13.34
CA PHE A 106 -11.99 -10.86 12.51
C PHE A 106 -12.03 -11.27 11.04
N VAL A 107 -12.91 -10.62 10.30
CA VAL A 107 -13.11 -10.79 8.86
C VAL A 107 -13.21 -9.40 8.24
N PHE A 108 -12.19 -9.03 7.48
CA PHE A 108 -12.25 -7.91 6.54
C PHE A 108 -12.79 -8.47 5.22
N ASP A 109 -13.87 -7.87 4.72
CA ASP A 109 -14.58 -8.31 3.53
C ASP A 109 -14.83 -7.12 2.61
N ARG A 110 -14.17 -7.13 1.44
CA ARG A 110 -14.28 -6.10 0.41
C ARG A 110 -15.65 -6.08 -0.25
N ASN A 111 -16.26 -7.24 -0.46
CA ASN A 111 -17.55 -7.36 -1.14
C ASN A 111 -18.66 -6.81 -0.25
N LYS A 112 -18.62 -7.16 1.04
CA LYS A 112 -19.56 -6.62 2.03
C LYS A 112 -19.20 -5.20 2.48
N ARG A 113 -17.97 -4.74 2.20
CA ARG A 113 -17.42 -3.45 2.64
C ARG A 113 -17.45 -3.29 4.17
N THR A 114 -17.05 -4.36 4.86
CA THR A 114 -17.08 -4.44 6.33
C THR A 114 -15.81 -5.03 6.91
N PHE A 115 -15.48 -4.58 8.12
CA PHE A 115 -14.55 -5.22 9.03
C PHE A 115 -15.34 -5.73 10.24
N SER A 116 -15.69 -7.01 10.20
CA SER A 116 -16.57 -7.67 11.16
C SER A 116 -15.80 -8.58 12.10
N TYR A 117 -16.38 -8.89 13.26
CA TYR A 117 -15.78 -9.86 14.19
C TYR A 117 -16.80 -10.78 14.84
N TYR A 118 -16.36 -12.02 15.05
CA TYR A 118 -17.15 -13.16 15.50
C TYR A 118 -16.57 -13.75 16.79
N ALA A 119 -17.35 -14.60 17.44
CA ALA A 119 -16.89 -15.32 18.63
C ALA A 119 -15.63 -16.16 18.33
N ASP A 120 -15.62 -16.85 17.18
CA ASP A 120 -14.59 -17.80 16.77
C ASP A 120 -14.56 -17.95 15.24
N LYS A 121 -13.67 -18.82 14.74
CA LYS A 121 -13.37 -19.04 13.32
C LYS A 121 -14.50 -19.61 12.48
N HIS A 122 -15.57 -20.12 13.10
CA HIS A 122 -16.70 -20.69 12.34
C HIS A 122 -17.65 -19.59 11.83
N GLU A 123 -17.43 -18.33 12.21
CA GLU A 123 -18.19 -17.17 11.71
C GLU A 123 -19.71 -17.24 11.98
N THR A 124 -20.14 -18.09 12.94
CA THR A 124 -21.56 -18.33 13.24
C THR A 124 -22.18 -17.24 14.12
N LYS A 125 -21.40 -16.67 15.06
CA LYS A 125 -21.90 -15.71 16.04
C LYS A 125 -21.23 -14.34 15.86
N LEU A 126 -21.85 -13.51 15.02
CA LEU A 126 -21.44 -12.12 14.82
C LEU A 126 -21.49 -11.33 16.13
N LYS A 127 -20.44 -10.56 16.41
CA LYS A 127 -20.27 -9.77 17.63
C LYS A 127 -20.15 -8.27 17.38
N GLY A 128 -19.89 -7.87 16.16
CA GLY A 128 -19.89 -6.47 15.75
C GLY A 128 -19.39 -6.33 14.33
N VAL A 129 -19.74 -5.18 13.75
CA VAL A 129 -19.42 -4.78 12.39
C VAL A 129 -18.86 -3.38 12.45
N ILE A 130 -17.80 -3.14 11.70
CA ILE A 130 -17.23 -1.82 11.45
C ILE A 130 -17.33 -1.59 9.95
N TYR A 131 -18.17 -0.66 9.52
CA TYR A 131 -18.32 -0.36 8.10
C TYR A 131 -17.12 0.42 7.60
N PHE A 132 -16.71 0.19 6.35
CA PHE A 132 -15.61 0.92 5.72
C PHE A 132 -15.81 2.44 5.73
N GLN A 133 -17.05 2.86 5.49
CA GLN A 133 -17.47 4.25 5.58
C GLN A 133 -17.26 4.86 6.96
N ALA A 134 -17.25 4.05 8.02
CA ALA A 134 -17.07 4.52 9.38
C ALA A 134 -15.59 4.63 9.79
N ILE A 135 -14.67 3.98 9.05
CA ILE A 135 -13.25 3.93 9.42
C ILE A 135 -12.59 5.21 8.94
N GLU A 136 -12.27 6.09 9.89
CA GLU A 136 -11.49 7.28 9.63
C GLU A 136 -10.04 6.86 9.49
N GLU A 137 -9.40 6.38 10.54
CA GLU A 137 -7.94 6.24 10.59
C GLU A 137 -7.51 4.90 11.16
N VAL A 138 -6.36 4.39 10.72
CA VAL A 138 -5.71 3.21 11.28
C VAL A 138 -4.29 3.56 11.63
N TYR A 139 -3.91 3.41 12.89
CA TYR A 139 -2.60 3.85 13.37
C TYR A 139 -2.05 2.96 14.48
N TYR A 140 -0.72 2.96 14.60
CA TYR A 140 -0.04 2.33 15.72
C TYR A 140 -0.14 3.23 16.97
N ASP A 141 -0.55 2.66 18.10
CA ASP A 141 -0.80 3.43 19.33
C ASP A 141 0.51 3.73 20.09
N HIS A 142 1.30 4.68 19.57
CA HIS A 142 2.56 5.10 20.19
C HIS A 142 2.38 5.63 21.63
N LEU A 143 1.21 6.20 21.91
CA LEU A 143 0.89 6.83 23.20
C LEU A 143 0.34 5.84 24.23
N LYS A 144 0.17 4.56 23.85
CA LYS A 144 -0.35 3.48 24.73
C LYS A 144 -1.67 3.84 25.41
N ASN A 145 -2.54 4.54 24.69
CA ASN A 145 -3.88 4.91 25.15
C ASN A 145 -4.77 3.69 25.44
N ALA A 146 -4.44 2.54 24.87
CA ALA A 146 -4.99 1.23 25.20
C ALA A 146 -4.64 0.78 26.63
N CYS A 147 -5.27 1.37 27.63
CA CYS A 147 -5.08 1.03 29.05
C CYS A 147 -5.20 -0.49 29.27
N LYS A 148 -4.24 -1.06 30.00
CA LYS A 148 -4.15 -2.51 30.29
C LYS A 148 -4.09 -3.41 29.05
N SER A 149 -3.54 -2.91 27.94
CA SER A 149 -3.27 -3.78 26.79
C SER A 149 -2.40 -4.97 27.19
N PRO A 150 -2.75 -6.21 26.80
CA PRO A 150 -1.95 -7.39 27.10
C PRO A 150 -0.59 -7.38 26.38
N ASN A 151 -0.46 -6.64 25.29
CA ASN A 151 0.82 -6.45 24.61
C ASN A 151 0.86 -5.08 23.88
N PRO A 152 1.32 -4.02 24.54
CA PRO A 152 1.37 -2.68 23.97
C PRO A 152 2.17 -2.57 22.66
N LEU A 153 3.23 -3.37 22.48
CA LEU A 153 4.08 -3.35 21.28
C LEU A 153 3.39 -3.93 20.04
N LEU A 154 2.32 -4.72 20.24
CA LEU A 154 1.51 -5.31 19.18
C LEU A 154 0.11 -4.68 19.13
N THR A 155 -0.07 -3.51 19.75
CA THR A 155 -1.35 -2.81 19.80
C THR A 155 -1.45 -1.78 18.70
N PHE A 156 -2.55 -1.82 17.95
CA PHE A 156 -2.91 -0.81 16.97
C PHE A 156 -4.37 -0.38 17.16
N SER A 157 -4.72 0.75 16.56
CA SER A 157 -6.00 1.41 16.71
C SER A 157 -6.69 1.58 15.37
N VAL A 158 -8.00 1.34 15.35
CA VAL A 158 -8.89 1.68 14.25
C VAL A 158 -9.86 2.73 14.78
N LYS A 159 -9.68 3.98 14.35
CA LYS A 159 -10.55 5.10 14.69
C LYS A 159 -11.73 5.13 13.74
N THR A 160 -12.91 5.24 14.33
CA THR A 160 -14.18 5.44 13.61
C THR A 160 -14.86 6.69 14.12
N HIS A 161 -15.92 7.16 13.44
CA HIS A 161 -16.71 8.32 13.87
C HIS A 161 -17.20 8.19 15.31
N ASP A 162 -17.65 7.00 15.71
CA ASP A 162 -18.27 6.79 17.01
C ASP A 162 -17.25 6.50 18.13
N ARG A 163 -16.16 5.79 17.81
CA ARG A 163 -15.18 5.36 18.80
C ARG A 163 -13.87 4.86 18.20
N ILE A 164 -12.90 4.63 19.07
CA ILE A 164 -11.64 3.95 18.75
C ILE A 164 -11.70 2.48 19.16
N TYR A 165 -11.32 1.60 18.24
CA TYR A 165 -11.16 0.16 18.48
C TYR A 165 -9.68 -0.14 18.67
N TYR A 166 -9.31 -0.55 19.88
CA TYR A 166 -7.97 -1.01 20.18
C TYR A 166 -7.87 -2.52 20.00
N MET A 167 -6.85 -2.95 19.27
CA MET A 167 -6.64 -4.34 18.87
C MET A 167 -5.20 -4.73 19.12
N VAL A 168 -4.99 -5.98 19.52
CA VAL A 168 -3.67 -6.59 19.71
C VAL A 168 -3.53 -7.73 18.72
N ALA A 169 -2.49 -7.65 17.91
CA ALA A 169 -2.11 -8.68 16.96
C ALA A 169 -1.30 -9.80 17.64
N PRO A 170 -1.34 -11.02 17.11
CA PRO A 170 -0.57 -12.14 17.66
C PRO A 170 0.93 -12.07 17.33
N SER A 171 1.33 -11.30 16.32
CA SER A 171 2.72 -11.10 15.93
C SER A 171 2.94 -9.73 15.26
N PRO A 172 4.19 -9.23 15.17
CA PRO A 172 4.50 -7.98 14.46
C PRO A 172 4.09 -8.03 12.98
N GLU A 173 4.29 -9.17 12.31
CA GLU A 173 3.92 -9.33 10.90
C GLU A 173 2.39 -9.30 10.72
N ALA A 174 1.65 -10.01 11.58
CA ALA A 174 0.19 -9.99 11.56
C ALA A 174 -0.34 -8.57 11.81
N MET A 175 0.28 -7.80 12.71
CA MET A 175 -0.10 -6.41 12.96
C MET A 175 0.01 -5.56 11.70
N ARG A 176 1.16 -5.62 11.03
CA ARG A 176 1.40 -4.83 9.80
C ARG A 176 0.41 -5.22 8.71
N ILE A 177 0.20 -6.52 8.47
CA ILE A 177 -0.76 -7.00 7.47
C ILE A 177 -2.18 -6.49 7.80
N TRP A 178 -2.62 -6.61 9.06
CA TRP A 178 -3.95 -6.11 9.44
C TRP A 178 -4.09 -4.61 9.22
N MET A 179 -3.10 -3.81 9.62
CA MET A 179 -3.13 -2.37 9.41
C MET A 179 -3.23 -2.03 7.93
N ASP A 180 -2.36 -2.59 7.09
CA ASP A 180 -2.35 -2.34 5.64
C ASP A 180 -3.67 -2.77 4.99
N VAL A 181 -4.20 -3.95 5.36
CA VAL A 181 -5.50 -4.42 4.88
C VAL A 181 -6.62 -3.44 5.22
N ILE A 182 -6.72 -3.02 6.49
CA ILE A 182 -7.83 -2.16 6.94
C ILE A 182 -7.75 -0.78 6.29
N VAL A 183 -6.54 -0.24 6.11
CA VAL A 183 -6.31 1.04 5.41
C VAL A 183 -6.89 1.01 3.98
N THR A 184 -6.81 -0.12 3.27
CA THR A 184 -7.41 -0.23 1.93
C THR A 184 -8.92 -0.02 1.89
N GLY A 185 -9.61 -0.17 3.03
CA GLY A 185 -11.05 0.03 3.21
C GLY A 185 -11.44 1.23 4.08
N ALA A 186 -10.49 2.10 4.47
CA ALA A 186 -10.76 3.23 5.36
C ALA A 186 -11.36 4.45 4.62
N GLU A 187 -12.69 4.56 4.56
CA GLU A 187 -13.38 5.58 3.74
C GLU A 187 -14.01 6.74 4.52
N GLY A 188 -13.86 6.75 5.85
CA GLY A 188 -14.47 7.73 6.76
C GLY A 188 -13.86 9.13 6.72
N TYR A 189 -12.70 9.31 6.09
CA TYR A 189 -12.08 10.63 5.87
C TYR A 189 -12.90 11.57 4.97
N THR A 190 -13.93 11.07 4.28
CA THR A 190 -14.71 11.84 3.29
C THR A 190 -15.54 12.98 3.87
N HIS A 191 -15.67 13.10 5.19
CA HIS A 191 -16.41 14.21 5.82
C HIS A 191 -15.69 15.57 5.73
N PHE A 192 -14.44 15.64 5.28
CA PHE A 192 -13.67 16.89 5.16
C PHE A 192 -13.37 17.33 3.71
N MET A 193 -13.97 16.69 2.69
CA MET A 193 -13.75 17.04 1.27
C MET A 193 -15.01 17.53 0.54
N LEU A 194 -15.98 18.09 1.26
CA LEU A 194 -17.07 18.89 0.69
C LEU A 194 -16.90 20.36 1.10
#